data_AF-A0A0U3HEK3-F1
#
_entry.id   AF-A0A0U3HEK3-F1
#
_cell.length_a   1.000
_cell.length_b   1.000
_cell.length_c   1.000
_cell.angle_alpha   90.00
_cell.angle_beta   90.00
_cell.angle_gamma   90.00
#
_symmetry.space_group_name_H-M   'P 1'
#
loop_
_entity.id
_entity.type
_entity.pdbx_description
1 polymer ?
#
loop_
_entity_poly.entity_id
_entity_poly.type
_entity_poly.pdbx_seq_one_letter_code
_entity_poly.pdbx_strand_id
1 'polypeptide(L)'
;MEYPYFDLKTARELLPWLREKLKEIKRVKRLVEESLVRGDKSSIFKYTVQVDMIVREITEKGIVLRDPDIGLVDFPALINNKPAYLCWKLDEEDILYWHYAEEGFRGRKRISGTEDILSLT
;
A
#
# COMPACT_ATOMS: atom_id res chain seq x y z
N MET A 1 -1.75 20.27 -1.19
CA MET A 1 -1.69 19.05 -2.00
C MET A 1 -3.11 18.53 -2.09
N GLU A 2 -3.80 18.78 -3.20
CA GLU A 2 -5.00 17.99 -3.53
C GLU A 2 -4.50 16.57 -3.73
N TYR A 3 -4.93 15.62 -2.88
CA TYR A 3 -4.66 14.23 -3.13
C TYR A 3 -5.66 13.78 -4.21
N PRO A 4 -5.25 13.56 -5.47
CA PRO A 4 -6.18 13.05 -6.46
C PRO A 4 -6.62 11.67 -5.98
N TYR A 5 -7.93 11.51 -5.82
CA TYR A 5 -8.53 10.22 -5.50
C TYR A 5 -8.23 9.22 -6.62
N PHE A 6 -7.99 7.96 -6.28
CA PHE A 6 -7.84 6.87 -7.23
C PHE A 6 -9.20 6.35 -7.63
N ASP A 7 -9.32 6.01 -8.90
CA ASP A 7 -10.33 5.06 -9.35
C ASP A 7 -9.76 3.64 -9.36
N LEU A 8 -10.63 2.64 -9.52
CA LEU A 8 -10.23 1.24 -9.44
C LEU A 8 -9.24 0.86 -10.57
N LYS A 9 -9.34 1.50 -11.73
CA LYS A 9 -8.49 1.21 -12.89
C LYS A 9 -7.06 1.69 -12.66
N THR A 10 -6.90 2.97 -12.31
CA THR A 10 -5.62 3.61 -12.03
C THR A 10 -4.90 2.96 -10.84
N ALA A 11 -5.64 2.58 -9.80
CA ALA A 11 -5.09 1.82 -8.68
C ALA A 11 -4.57 0.42 -9.13
N ARG A 12 -5.32 -0.28 -9.99
CA ARG A 12 -4.92 -1.58 -10.54
C ARG A 12 -3.66 -1.51 -11.41
N GLU A 13 -3.52 -0.47 -12.21
CA GLU A 13 -2.34 -0.24 -13.05
C GLU A 13 -1.04 -0.15 -12.22
N LEU A 14 -1.12 0.24 -10.94
CA LEU A 14 0.02 0.33 -10.04
C LEU A 14 0.38 -0.99 -9.35
N LEU A 15 -0.50 -2.00 -9.36
CA LEU A 15 -0.27 -3.25 -8.61
C LEU A 15 1.03 -3.99 -9.00
N PRO A 16 1.39 -4.16 -10.29
CA PRO A 16 2.62 -4.87 -10.64
C PRO A 16 3.87 -4.21 -10.03
N TRP A 17 3.95 -2.88 -10.14
CA TRP A 17 5.04 -2.11 -9.55
C TRP A 17 5.02 -2.16 -8.02
N LEU A 18 3.84 -1.99 -7.41
CA LEU A 18 3.68 -1.97 -5.96
C LEU A 18 4.03 -3.32 -5.31
N ARG A 19 3.64 -4.43 -5.96
CA ARG A 19 4.06 -5.78 -5.54
C ARG A 19 5.57 -5.91 -5.45
N GLU A 20 6.29 -5.43 -6.46
CA GLU A 20 7.76 -5.51 -6.46
C GLU A 20 8.38 -4.66 -5.36
N LYS A 21 7.85 -3.46 -5.11
CA LYS A 21 8.31 -2.58 -4.02
C LYS A 21 8.06 -3.18 -2.63
N LEU A 22 6.88 -3.76 -2.38
CA LEU A 22 6.60 -4.44 -1.12
C LEU A 22 7.45 -5.70 -0.92
N LYS A 23 7.71 -6.47 -1.97
CA LYS A 23 8.66 -7.60 -1.92
C LYS A 23 10.08 -7.13 -1.63
N GLU A 24 10.49 -5.98 -2.15
CA GLU A 24 11.79 -5.38 -1.84
C GLU A 24 11.91 -5.01 -0.37
N ILE A 25 10.91 -4.34 0.21
CA ILE A 25 10.85 -4.06 1.67
C ILE A 25 10.98 -5.37 2.47
N LYS A 26 10.22 -6.41 2.11
CA LYS A 26 10.29 -7.73 2.78
C LYS A 26 11.68 -8.37 2.69
N ARG A 27 12.33 -8.27 1.52
CA ARG A 27 13.70 -8.78 1.34
C ARG A 27 14.69 -8.03 2.21
N VAL A 28 14.62 -6.71 2.26
CA VAL A 28 15.50 -5.88 3.10
C VAL A 28 15.28 -6.20 4.58
N LYS A 29 14.03 -6.32 5.03
CA LYS A 29 13.69 -6.71 6.41
C LYS A 29 14.35 -8.05 6.81
N ARG A 30 14.20 -9.08 5.97
CA ARG A 30 14.83 -10.39 6.24
C ARG A 30 16.35 -10.30 6.36
N LEU A 31 16.99 -9.52 5.50
CA LEU A 31 18.44 -9.32 5.57
C LEU A 31 18.87 -8.61 6.86
N VAL A 32 18.10 -7.62 7.33
CA VAL A 32 18.34 -6.96 8.62
C VAL A 32 18.25 -7.97 9.76
N GLU A 33 17.19 -8.77 9.80
CA GLU A 33 16.97 -9.80 10.83
C GLU A 33 18.12 -10.81 10.87
N GLU A 34 18.57 -11.29 9.71
CA GLU A 34 19.71 -12.21 9.60
C GLU A 34 21.04 -11.57 10.08
N SER A 35 21.30 -10.32 9.73
CA SER A 35 22.49 -9.59 10.18
C SER A 35 22.48 -9.33 11.68
N LEU A 36 21.33 -9.02 12.26
CA LEU A 36 21.17 -8.84 13.70
C LEU A 36 21.48 -10.12 14.48
N VAL A 37 21.01 -11.28 14.00
CA VAL A 37 21.33 -12.58 14.60
C VAL A 37 22.84 -12.87 14.56
N ARG A 38 23.54 -12.40 13.52
CA ARG A 38 25.00 -12.53 13.39
C ARG A 38 25.79 -11.45 14.13
N GLY A 39 25.13 -10.48 14.76
CA GLY A 39 25.77 -9.38 15.50
C GLY A 39 26.35 -8.26 14.63
N ASP A 40 26.03 -8.21 13.32
CA ASP A 40 26.48 -7.14 12.43
C ASP A 40 25.52 -5.96 12.46
N LYS A 41 25.86 -4.94 13.26
CA LYS A 41 25.08 -3.70 13.38
C LYS A 41 25.34 -2.69 12.26
N SER A 42 26.41 -2.84 11.49
CA SER A 42 26.80 -1.86 10.46
C SER A 42 25.83 -1.85 9.27
N SER A 43 25.26 -3.02 8.96
CA SER A 43 24.31 -3.20 7.88
C SER A 43 22.95 -2.52 8.14
N ILE A 44 22.59 -2.26 9.40
CA ILE A 44 21.29 -1.68 9.79
C ILE A 44 21.06 -0.32 9.13
N PHE A 45 22.04 0.59 9.19
CA PHE A 45 21.89 1.94 8.65
C PHE A 45 21.63 1.92 7.13
N LYS A 46 22.37 1.09 6.40
CA LYS A 46 22.18 0.91 4.95
C LYS A 46 20.75 0.46 4.61
N TYR A 47 20.21 -0.47 5.40
CA TYR A 47 18.87 -0.99 5.17
C TYR A 47 17.77 0.02 5.52
N THR A 48 17.93 0.81 6.57
CA THR A 48 16.99 1.90 6.91
C THR A 48 16.86 2.89 5.77
N VAL A 49 17.98 3.30 5.15
CA VAL A 49 17.97 4.22 4.00
C VAL A 49 17.23 3.61 2.80
N GLN A 50 17.46 2.32 2.52
CA GLN A 50 16.79 1.63 1.41
C GLN A 50 15.27 1.54 1.62
N VAL A 51 14.81 1.16 2.81
CA VAL A 51 13.38 1.11 3.13
C VAL A 51 12.75 2.50 3.05
N ASP A 52 13.41 3.53 3.58
CA ASP A 52 12.91 4.91 3.51
C ASP A 52 12.72 5.39 2.07
N MET A 53 13.67 5.08 1.16
CA MET A 53 13.52 5.39 -0.27
C MET A 53 12.29 4.71 -0.88
N ILE A 54 12.10 3.41 -0.63
CA ILE A 54 10.95 2.67 -1.18
C ILE A 54 9.63 3.20 -0.63
N VAL A 55 9.57 3.50 0.68
CA VAL A 55 8.39 4.07 1.31
C VAL A 55 8.07 5.43 0.69
N ARG A 56 9.07 6.29 0.47
CA ARG A 56 8.89 7.56 -0.21
C ARG A 56 8.31 7.38 -1.61
N GLU A 57 8.88 6.50 -2.42
CA GLU A 57 8.36 6.21 -3.77
C GLU A 57 6.87 5.80 -3.76
N ILE A 58 6.45 5.00 -2.78
CA ILE A 58 5.05 4.60 -2.58
C ILE A 58 4.19 5.81 -2.21
N THR A 59 4.62 6.59 -1.22
CA THR A 59 3.85 7.75 -0.74
C THR A 59 3.79 8.90 -1.73
N GLU A 60 4.82 9.11 -2.56
CA GLU A 60 4.86 10.13 -3.61
C GLU A 60 3.85 9.85 -4.72
N LYS A 61 3.46 8.57 -4.91
CA LYS A 61 2.34 8.22 -5.78
C LYS A 61 0.97 8.45 -5.14
N GLY A 62 0.89 8.88 -3.89
CA GLY A 62 -0.37 9.08 -3.16
C GLY A 62 -0.92 7.81 -2.50
N ILE A 63 -0.16 6.71 -2.51
CA ILE A 63 -0.54 5.45 -1.85
C ILE A 63 -0.19 5.53 -0.36
N VAL A 64 -1.10 5.10 0.49
CA VAL A 64 -0.90 5.04 1.94
C VAL A 64 -0.42 3.63 2.32
N LEU A 65 0.85 3.50 2.70
CA LEU A 65 1.37 2.26 3.26
C LEU A 65 0.86 2.09 4.71
N ARG A 66 0.08 1.05 4.97
CA ARG A 66 -0.55 0.81 6.28
C ARG A 66 0.24 -0.17 7.14
N ASP A 67 0.59 -1.30 6.54
CA ASP A 67 1.35 -2.34 7.23
C ASP A 67 2.33 -3.00 6.23
N PRO A 68 3.63 -2.69 6.29
CA PRO A 68 4.63 -3.26 5.39
C PRO A 68 4.87 -4.76 5.60
N ASP A 69 4.53 -5.32 6.76
CA ASP A 69 4.82 -6.71 7.10
C ASP A 69 3.87 -7.67 6.37
N ILE A 70 2.60 -7.31 6.31
CA ILE A 70 1.61 -8.03 5.51
C ILE A 70 1.47 -7.43 4.10
N GLY A 71 2.10 -6.28 3.84
CA GLY A 71 2.01 -5.56 2.58
C GLY A 71 0.62 -4.96 2.33
N LEU A 72 0.02 -4.39 3.38
CA LEU A 72 -1.26 -3.71 3.36
C LEU A 72 -1.08 -2.24 2.96
N VAL A 73 -1.85 -1.82 1.98
CA VAL A 73 -1.88 -0.45 1.48
C VAL A 73 -3.30 0.00 1.22
N ASP A 74 -3.48 1.32 1.27
CA ASP A 74 -4.72 1.98 0.89
C ASP A 74 -4.47 2.98 -0.23
N PHE A 75 -5.32 2.96 -1.24
CA PHE A 75 -5.41 3.99 -2.26
C PHE A 75 -6.57 4.93 -1.88
N PRO A 76 -6.32 6.22 -1.60
CA PRO A 76 -7.38 7.20 -1.36
C PRO A 76 -8.39 7.17 -2.51
N ALA A 77 -9.69 7.08 -2.24
CA ALA A 77 -10.73 7.03 -3.26
C ALA A 77 -11.95 7.85 -2.85
N LEU A 78 -12.82 8.17 -3.81
CA LEU A 78 -14.14 8.72 -3.53
C LEU A 78 -15.19 7.68 -3.92
N ILE A 79 -15.93 7.17 -2.92
CA ILE A 79 -16.94 6.11 -3.09
C ILE A 79 -18.27 6.62 -2.55
N ASN A 80 -19.32 6.56 -3.37
CA ASN A 80 -20.64 7.13 -3.06
C ASN A 80 -20.55 8.60 -2.61
N ASN A 81 -19.74 9.40 -3.33
CA ASN A 81 -19.42 10.80 -3.02
C ASN A 81 -18.83 11.05 -1.62
N LYS A 82 -18.20 10.04 -1.03
CA LYS A 82 -17.55 10.15 0.29
C LYS A 82 -16.09 9.69 0.24
N PRO A 83 -15.19 10.34 0.99
CA PRO A 83 -13.82 9.88 1.12
C PRO A 83 -13.76 8.46 1.67
N ALA A 84 -13.04 7.61 0.95
CA ALA A 84 -12.87 6.20 1.24
C ALA A 84 -11.45 5.76 0.84
N TYR A 85 -11.18 4.48 1.00
CA TYR A 85 -9.96 3.85 0.55
C TYR A 85 -10.27 2.56 -0.20
N LEU A 86 -9.63 2.37 -1.34
CA LEU A 86 -9.47 1.04 -1.93
C LEU A 86 -8.33 0.34 -1.21
N CYS A 87 -8.59 -0.84 -0.66
CA CYS A 87 -7.70 -1.49 0.28
C CYS A 87 -7.19 -2.81 -0.30
N TRP A 88 -5.87 -2.97 -0.37
CA TRP A 88 -5.22 -4.11 -1.00
C TRP A 88 -4.08 -4.66 -0.16
N LYS A 89 -3.92 -6.00 -0.18
CA LYS A 89 -2.81 -6.70 0.46
C LYS A 89 -1.96 -7.45 -0.56
N LEU A 90 -0.67 -7.59 -0.28
CA LEU A 90 0.29 -8.27 -1.15
C LEU A 90 -0.11 -9.70 -1.56
N ASP A 91 -0.85 -10.41 -0.70
CA ASP A 91 -1.36 -11.77 -0.93
C ASP A 91 -2.68 -11.82 -1.73
N GLU A 92 -3.32 -10.68 -2.00
CA GLU A 92 -4.53 -10.57 -2.81
C GLU A 92 -4.15 -10.36 -4.27
N GLU A 93 -4.76 -11.09 -5.21
CA GLU A 93 -4.46 -10.97 -6.65
C GLU A 93 -4.86 -9.60 -7.23
N ASP A 94 -5.94 -9.02 -6.73
CA ASP A 94 -6.53 -7.77 -7.21
C ASP A 94 -7.10 -6.95 -6.04
N ILE A 95 -7.46 -5.69 -6.29
CA ILE A 95 -8.15 -4.82 -5.34
C ILE A 95 -9.61 -5.26 -5.26
N LEU A 96 -9.94 -5.99 -4.20
CA LEU A 96 -11.29 -6.56 -4.00
C LEU A 96 -12.09 -5.87 -2.89
N TYR A 97 -11.47 -4.96 -2.15
CA TYR A 97 -12.06 -4.39 -0.95
C TYR A 97 -11.88 -2.89 -0.90
N TRP A 98 -12.80 -2.24 -0.20
CA TRP A 98 -12.75 -0.83 0.14
C TRP A 98 -13.24 -0.61 1.56
N HIS A 99 -12.98 0.56 2.15
CA HIS A 99 -13.58 0.96 3.42
C HIS A 99 -13.69 2.48 3.51
N TYR A 100 -14.59 2.99 4.33
CA TYR A 100 -14.59 4.42 4.65
C TYR A 100 -13.41 4.77 5.57
N ALA A 101 -13.04 6.06 5.58
CA ALA A 101 -11.89 6.54 6.35
C ALA A 101 -12.07 6.30 7.86
N GLU A 102 -13.29 6.45 8.38
CA GLU A 102 -13.64 6.26 9.78
C GLU A 102 -13.70 4.79 10.24
N GLU A 103 -13.89 3.84 9.31
CA GLU A 103 -14.01 2.42 9.64
C GLU A 103 -12.64 1.71 9.69
N GLY A 104 -11.67 2.21 8.92
CA GLY A 104 -10.35 1.62 8.74
C GLY A 104 -10.39 0.18 8.20
N PHE A 105 -9.26 -0.53 8.31
CA PHE A 105 -9.10 -1.89 7.78
C PHE A 105 -10.14 -2.91 8.30
N ARG A 106 -10.64 -2.75 9.53
CA ARG A 106 -11.65 -3.64 10.12
C ARG A 106 -13.01 -3.51 9.44
N GLY A 107 -13.26 -2.40 8.76
CA GLY A 107 -14.50 -2.13 8.03
C GLY A 107 -14.49 -2.53 6.56
N ARG A 108 -13.51 -3.34 6.10
CA ARG A 108 -13.42 -3.73 4.68
C ARG A 108 -14.73 -4.34 4.17
N LYS A 109 -15.24 -3.74 3.10
CA LYS A 109 -16.38 -4.20 2.31
C LYS A 109 -15.85 -4.69 0.97
N ARG A 110 -16.40 -5.79 0.46
CA ARG A 110 -16.07 -6.25 -0.90
C ARG A 110 -16.62 -5.28 -1.92
N ILE A 111 -15.86 -5.02 -2.98
CA ILE A 111 -16.36 -4.33 -4.16
C ILE A 111 -17.36 -5.27 -4.84
N SER A 112 -18.59 -4.80 -4.99
CA SER A 112 -19.72 -5.59 -5.53
C SER A 112 -20.20 -5.09 -6.88
N GLY A 113 -19.76 -3.90 -7.29
CA GLY A 113 -20.21 -3.21 -8.51
C GLY A 113 -21.45 -2.36 -8.29
N THR A 114 -21.97 -2.31 -7.05
CA THR A 114 -23.06 -1.40 -6.66
C THR A 114 -22.53 -0.05 -6.16
N GLU A 115 -21.23 0.03 -5.88
CA GLU A 115 -20.58 1.21 -5.38
C GLU A 115 -20.29 2.21 -6.50
N ASP A 116 -20.63 3.48 -6.28
CA ASP A 116 -20.24 4.57 -7.17
C ASP A 116 -18.80 5.01 -6.86
N ILE A 117 -17.83 4.41 -7.54
CA ILE A 117 -16.42 4.77 -7.42
C ILE A 117 -16.12 5.86 -8.45
N LEU A 118 -15.79 7.07 -7.98
CA LEU A 118 -15.49 8.19 -8.87
C LEU A 118 -14.36 7.82 -9.82
N SER A 119 -14.63 7.87 -11.12
CA SER A 119 -13.61 7.73 -12.15
C SER A 119 -13.05 9.10 -12.53
N LEU A 120 -11.73 9.17 -12.74
CA LEU A 120 -11.04 10.40 -13.14
C LEU A 120 -10.81 10.49 -14.67
N THR A 121 -11.38 9.59 -15.46
CA THR A 121 -11.32 9.63 -16.94
C THR A 121 -12.25 10.66 -17.56
#